data_AF-A0A7K2DCZ9-F1
#
_entry.id   AF-A0A7K2DCZ9-F1
#
_cell.length_a   1.000
_cell.length_b   1.000
_cell.length_c   1.000
_cell.angle_alpha   90.00
_cell.angle_beta   90.00
_cell.angle_gamma   90.00
#
_symmetry.space_group_name_H-M   'P 1'
#
loop_
_entity.id
_entity.type
_entity.pdbx_description
1 polymer ?
#
loop_
_entity_poly.entity_id
_entity_poly.type
_entity_poly.pdbx_seq_one_letter_code
_entity_poly.pdbx_strand_id
1 'polypeptide(L)'
;PRGAGPHMRIESRIGDGAANVHTLIAAVLQAARLGMVGGLDCPEPMTTDGFDDVNTDVHCAHSLSEALDEMEADEALCEAVGKELCDNFVFNKRAEWDRYIAGAGDEAVDDWDAIGGTEPLLEWELKQYLPYH
;
A
#
# COMPACT_ATOMS: atom_id res chain seq x y z
N PRO A 1 22.41 -23.69 6.04
CA PRO A 1 21.52 -22.50 6.08
C PRO A 1 20.40 -22.68 7.12
N ARG A 2 20.30 -21.78 8.11
CA ARG A 2 19.05 -21.65 8.89
C ARG A 2 18.02 -21.04 7.94
N GLY A 3 17.05 -21.82 7.49
CA GLY A 3 16.04 -21.37 6.51
C GLY A 3 16.05 -22.15 5.21
N ALA A 4 15.85 -23.46 5.25
CA ALA A 4 15.50 -24.27 4.06
C ALA A 4 14.56 -25.42 4.47
N GLY A 5 13.75 -25.17 5.51
CA GLY A 5 12.85 -26.14 6.10
C GLY A 5 11.42 -26.00 5.57
N PRO A 6 10.55 -26.98 5.83
CA PRO A 6 9.16 -27.01 5.33
C PRO A 6 8.26 -25.87 5.84
N HIS A 7 8.75 -25.05 6.78
CA HIS A 7 8.02 -23.90 7.36
C HIS A 7 8.57 -22.55 6.90
N MET A 8 9.49 -22.53 5.94
CA MET A 8 10.06 -21.31 5.38
C MET A 8 8.96 -20.50 4.68
N ARG A 9 8.89 -19.21 5.02
CA ARG A 9 7.92 -18.26 4.49
C ARG A 9 8.50 -16.85 4.49
N ILE A 10 7.97 -16.02 3.60
CA ILE A 10 8.16 -14.58 3.61
C ILE A 10 6.88 -13.98 4.17
N GLU A 11 7.01 -13.05 5.11
CA GLU A 11 5.88 -12.30 5.68
C GLU A 11 5.95 -10.87 5.14
N SER A 12 5.01 -10.50 4.27
CA SER A 12 4.80 -9.10 3.90
C SER A 12 3.87 -8.46 4.92
N ARG A 13 4.30 -7.33 5.49
CA ARG A 13 3.57 -6.59 6.54
C ARG A 13 2.95 -5.30 6.04
N ILE A 14 2.94 -5.07 4.73
CA ILE A 14 2.45 -3.83 4.10
C ILE A 14 0.91 -3.76 4.08
N GLY A 15 0.22 -4.90 3.99
CA GLY A 15 -1.25 -4.92 3.92
C GLY A 15 -1.92 -4.70 5.27
N ASP A 16 -3.08 -4.03 5.24
CA ASP A 16 -3.96 -3.81 6.39
C ASP A 16 -5.34 -4.49 6.21
N GLY A 17 -6.25 -4.26 7.17
CA GLY A 17 -7.60 -4.83 7.17
C GLY A 17 -8.61 -4.17 6.23
N ALA A 18 -8.28 -3.03 5.62
CA ALA A 18 -9.13 -2.33 4.66
C ALA A 18 -8.93 -2.85 3.23
N ALA A 19 -7.81 -3.52 2.95
CA ALA A 19 -7.52 -4.07 1.64
C ALA A 19 -8.46 -5.22 1.25
N ASN A 20 -8.83 -5.28 -0.04
CA ASN A 20 -9.48 -6.47 -0.59
C ASN A 20 -8.48 -7.63 -0.62
N VAL A 21 -8.80 -8.71 0.11
CA VAL A 21 -7.90 -9.87 0.30
C VAL A 21 -7.46 -10.50 -1.03
N HIS A 22 -8.32 -10.51 -2.04
CA HIS A 22 -7.99 -11.14 -3.32
C HIS A 22 -6.99 -10.31 -4.12
N THR A 23 -7.22 -9.00 -4.22
CA THR A 23 -6.33 -8.12 -4.98
C THR A 23 -5.00 -7.91 -4.26
N LEU A 24 -5.01 -7.85 -2.92
CA LEU A 24 -3.78 -7.79 -2.12
C LEU A 24 -2.90 -9.03 -2.34
N ILE A 25 -3.47 -10.22 -2.22
CA ILE A 25 -2.73 -11.48 -2.43
C ILE A 25 -2.23 -11.57 -3.88
N ALA A 26 -3.05 -11.19 -4.86
CA ALA A 26 -2.65 -11.19 -6.26
C ALA A 26 -1.45 -10.26 -6.52
N ALA A 27 -1.48 -9.02 -6.00
CA ALA A 27 -0.40 -8.05 -6.16
C ALA A 27 0.90 -8.56 -5.54
N VAL A 28 0.87 -9.05 -4.31
CA VAL A 28 2.07 -9.58 -3.62
C VAL A 28 2.66 -10.78 -4.36
N LEU A 29 1.82 -11.72 -4.82
CA LEU A 29 2.29 -12.89 -5.55
C LEU A 29 2.85 -12.52 -6.93
N GLN A 30 2.25 -11.57 -7.64
CA GLN A 30 2.76 -11.12 -8.93
C GLN A 30 4.08 -10.36 -8.78
N ALA A 31 4.21 -9.47 -7.80
CA ALA A 31 5.47 -8.79 -7.52
C ALA A 31 6.61 -9.79 -7.21
N ALA A 32 6.35 -10.77 -6.33
CA ALA A 32 7.32 -11.83 -6.03
C ALA A 32 7.69 -12.67 -7.27
N ARG A 33 6.70 -13.00 -8.10
CA ARG A 33 6.91 -13.73 -9.35
C ARG A 33 7.74 -12.92 -10.35
N LEU A 34 7.47 -11.63 -10.51
CA LEU A 34 8.21 -10.74 -11.40
C LEU A 34 9.68 -10.65 -10.97
N GLY A 35 9.96 -10.50 -9.67
CA GLY A 35 11.31 -10.54 -9.14
C GLY A 35 12.04 -11.87 -9.44
N MET A 36 11.36 -13.00 -9.20
CA MET A 36 11.93 -14.33 -9.45
C MET A 36 12.18 -14.60 -10.94
N VAL A 37 11.21 -14.29 -11.81
CA VAL A 37 11.33 -14.51 -13.26
C VAL A 37 12.34 -13.55 -13.89
N GLY A 38 12.37 -12.30 -13.41
CA GLY A 38 13.32 -11.28 -13.85
C GLY A 38 14.74 -11.49 -13.31
N GLY A 39 14.92 -12.40 -12.33
CA GLY A 39 16.21 -12.60 -11.68
C GLY A 39 16.71 -11.34 -10.97
N LEU A 40 15.80 -10.57 -10.36
CA LEU A 40 16.16 -9.35 -9.66
C LEU A 40 16.97 -9.67 -8.41
N ASP A 41 18.01 -8.87 -8.18
CA ASP A 41 18.84 -9.00 -6.99
C ASP A 41 18.04 -8.62 -5.73
N CYS A 42 18.17 -9.45 -4.71
CA CYS A 42 17.63 -9.15 -3.39
C CYS A 42 18.63 -8.22 -2.67
N PRO A 43 18.21 -7.04 -2.18
CA PRO A 43 19.09 -6.17 -1.43
C PRO A 43 19.58 -6.85 -0.14
N GLU A 44 20.67 -6.34 0.42
CA GLU A 44 21.19 -6.81 1.70
C GLU A 44 20.13 -6.64 2.80
N PRO A 45 19.90 -7.68 3.63
CA PRO A 45 18.88 -7.63 4.66
C PRO A 45 19.22 -6.57 5.70
N MET A 46 18.21 -5.79 6.11
CA MET A 46 18.34 -4.92 7.28
C MET A 46 18.42 -5.78 8.54
N THR A 47 19.53 -5.67 9.29
CA THR A 47 19.76 -6.44 10.53
C THR A 47 19.68 -5.59 11.80
N THR A 48 19.51 -4.27 11.64
CA THR A 48 19.38 -3.26 12.71
C THR A 48 17.92 -3.01 13.08
N ASP A 49 17.71 -2.19 14.10
CA ASP A 49 16.37 -1.69 14.43
C ASP A 49 15.93 -0.65 13.38
N GLY A 50 14.80 -0.91 12.72
CA GLY A 50 14.26 -0.06 11.66
C GLY A 50 13.73 1.30 12.14
N PHE A 51 13.68 1.56 13.45
CA PHE A 51 13.41 2.90 13.98
C PHE A 51 14.66 3.78 14.11
N ASP A 52 15.83 3.18 14.31
CA ASP A 52 17.08 3.90 14.56
C ASP A 52 17.98 3.97 13.32
N ASP A 53 17.99 2.90 12.51
CA ASP A 53 18.89 2.76 11.37
C ASP A 53 18.19 2.05 10.20
N VAL A 54 17.95 2.79 9.12
CA VAL A 54 17.30 2.32 7.91
C VAL A 54 18.34 2.19 6.79
N ASN A 55 18.38 1.03 6.13
CA ASN A 55 19.38 0.73 5.11
C ASN A 55 18.91 1.00 3.66
N THR A 56 17.80 1.71 3.50
CA THR A 56 17.17 2.05 2.21
C THR A 56 16.45 3.39 2.31
N ASP A 57 16.54 4.19 1.25
CA ASP A 57 15.72 5.41 1.10
C ASP A 57 14.38 5.12 0.40
N VAL A 58 14.16 3.87 -0.04
CA VAL A 58 12.89 3.43 -0.64
C VAL A 58 11.87 3.14 0.45
N HIS A 59 10.76 3.86 0.43
CA HIS A 59 9.64 3.73 1.36
C HIS A 59 8.31 3.62 0.60
N CYS A 60 7.23 3.30 1.31
CA CYS A 60 5.88 3.40 0.75
C CYS A 60 5.51 4.87 0.56
N ALA A 61 4.65 5.14 -0.42
CA ALA A 61 4.01 6.45 -0.60
C ALA A 61 3.34 6.96 0.69
N HIS A 62 3.36 8.27 0.90
CA HIS A 62 2.82 8.91 2.11
C HIS A 62 1.32 9.20 2.01
N SER A 63 0.77 9.19 0.79
CA SER A 63 -0.65 9.41 0.55
C SER A 63 -1.21 8.41 -0.45
N LEU A 64 -2.55 8.27 -0.45
CA LEU A 64 -3.23 7.47 -1.48
C LEU A 64 -2.96 8.00 -2.88
N SER A 65 -2.87 9.33 -3.07
CA SER A 65 -2.58 9.90 -4.39
C SER A 65 -1.21 9.46 -4.91
N GLU A 66 -0.17 9.58 -4.08
CA GLU A 66 1.19 9.15 -4.43
C GLU A 66 1.25 7.64 -4.67
N ALA A 67 0.57 6.83 -3.84
CA ALA A 67 0.53 5.38 -4.02
C ALA A 67 -0.10 4.98 -5.36
N LEU A 68 -1.12 5.72 -5.81
CA LEU A 68 -1.73 5.51 -7.12
C LEU A 68 -0.79 5.93 -8.26
N ASP A 69 -0.05 7.04 -8.10
CA ASP A 69 0.95 7.48 -9.09
C ASP A 69 2.06 6.43 -9.26
N GLU A 70 2.59 5.90 -8.15
CA GLU A 70 3.60 4.83 -8.16
C GLU A 70 3.06 3.53 -8.75
N MET A 71 1.82 3.15 -8.42
CA MET A 71 1.16 1.96 -8.98
C MET A 71 0.98 2.08 -10.50
N GLU A 72 0.52 3.24 -10.99
CA GLU A 72 0.34 3.49 -12.43
C GLU A 72 1.68 3.47 -13.19
N ALA A 73 2.76 3.92 -12.55
CA ALA A 73 4.10 3.89 -13.13
C ALA A 73 4.69 2.46 -13.24
N ASP A 74 4.27 1.52 -12.39
CA ASP A 74 4.65 0.12 -12.49
C ASP A 74 3.75 -0.65 -13.48
N GLU A 75 3.96 -0.39 -14.77
CA GLU A 75 3.22 -1.04 -15.86
C GLU A 75 3.38 -2.57 -15.81
N ALA A 76 4.54 -3.08 -15.42
CA ALA A 76 4.80 -4.52 -15.38
C ALA A 76 3.94 -5.23 -14.32
N LEU A 77 3.84 -4.64 -13.12
CA LEU A 77 2.96 -5.13 -12.07
C LEU A 77 1.49 -4.99 -12.47
N CYS A 78 1.10 -3.84 -13.04
CA CYS A 78 -0.27 -3.60 -13.48
C CYS A 78 -0.72 -4.62 -14.54
N GLU A 79 0.11 -4.92 -15.53
CA GLU A 79 -0.15 -5.95 -16.54
C GLU A 79 -0.23 -7.36 -15.91
N ALA A 80 0.66 -7.68 -14.95
CA ALA A 80 0.68 -8.98 -14.30
C ALA A 80 -0.54 -9.23 -13.40
N VAL A 81 -1.04 -8.20 -12.72
CA VAL A 81 -2.25 -8.26 -11.88
C VAL A 81 -3.51 -8.22 -12.75
N GLY A 82 -3.48 -7.44 -13.82
CA GLY A 82 -4.57 -7.27 -14.79
C GLY A 82 -4.84 -5.80 -15.03
N LYS A 83 -4.44 -5.30 -16.21
CA LYS A 83 -4.48 -3.87 -16.54
C LYS A 83 -5.85 -3.22 -16.34
N GLU A 84 -6.92 -3.83 -16.85
CA GLU A 84 -8.27 -3.28 -16.71
C GLU A 84 -8.75 -3.21 -15.25
N LEU A 85 -8.34 -4.18 -14.42
CA LEU A 85 -8.64 -4.19 -12.99
C LEU A 85 -7.92 -3.03 -12.29
N CYS A 86 -6.63 -2.85 -12.58
CA CYS A 86 -5.82 -1.77 -12.05
C CYS A 86 -6.38 -0.40 -12.48
N ASP A 87 -6.72 -0.22 -13.75
CA ASP A 87 -7.26 1.04 -14.28
C ASP A 87 -8.58 1.42 -13.60
N ASN A 88 -9.48 0.45 -13.43
CA ASN A 88 -10.73 0.69 -12.70
C ASN A 88 -10.49 0.95 -11.21
N PHE A 89 -9.53 0.27 -10.59
CA PHE A 89 -9.16 0.52 -9.19
C PHE A 89 -8.65 1.96 -9.01
N VAL A 90 -7.70 2.38 -9.85
CA VAL A 90 -7.16 3.74 -9.85
C VAL A 90 -8.27 4.76 -10.05
N PHE A 91 -9.11 4.59 -11.07
CA PHE A 91 -10.23 5.51 -11.34
C PHE A 91 -11.12 5.71 -10.11
N ASN A 92 -11.50 4.62 -9.44
CA ASN A 92 -12.36 4.70 -8.25
C ASN A 92 -11.63 5.34 -7.06
N LYS A 93 -10.35 5.03 -6.86
CA LYS A 93 -9.55 5.53 -5.74
C LYS A 93 -9.12 7.00 -5.90
N ARG A 94 -8.91 7.49 -7.12
CA ARG A 94 -8.75 8.92 -7.39
C ARG A 94 -10.01 9.69 -7.02
N ALA A 95 -11.18 9.19 -7.42
CA ALA A 95 -12.44 9.82 -7.05
C ALA A 95 -12.68 9.79 -5.52
N GLU A 96 -12.24 8.74 -4.83
CA GLU A 96 -12.25 8.66 -3.36
C GLU A 96 -11.33 9.70 -2.73
N TRP A 97 -10.10 9.84 -3.23
CA TRP A 97 -9.15 10.85 -2.79
C TRP A 97 -9.67 12.28 -2.98
N ASP A 98 -10.27 12.59 -4.14
CA ASP A 98 -10.86 13.90 -4.41
C ASP A 98 -11.95 14.26 -3.39
N ARG A 99 -12.77 13.26 -2.99
CA ARG A 99 -13.78 13.44 -1.95
C ARG A 99 -13.17 13.62 -0.57
N TYR A 100 -12.10 12.89 -0.25
CA TYR A 100 -11.36 13.06 1.00
C TYR A 100 -10.82 14.49 1.12
N ILE A 101 -10.08 14.97 0.12
CA ILE A 101 -9.48 16.31 0.15
C ILE A 101 -10.56 17.40 0.24
N ALA A 102 -11.65 17.27 -0.51
CA ALA A 102 -12.77 18.20 -0.43
C ALA A 102 -13.47 18.21 0.94
N GLY A 103 -13.47 17.08 1.66
CA GLY A 103 -14.09 16.92 2.97
C GLY A 103 -13.17 17.27 4.15
N ALA A 104 -11.89 16.97 4.03
CA ALA A 104 -10.88 17.23 5.08
C ALA A 104 -10.44 18.69 5.12
N GLY A 105 -10.39 19.38 3.97
CA GLY A 105 -9.94 20.77 3.92
C GLY A 105 -8.55 20.94 4.54
N ASP A 106 -8.39 21.93 5.43
CA ASP A 106 -7.13 22.20 6.15
C ASP A 106 -6.77 21.12 7.21
N GLU A 107 -7.69 20.18 7.49
CA GLU A 107 -7.51 19.07 8.44
C GLU A 107 -7.04 17.78 7.74
N ALA A 108 -6.71 17.85 6.43
CA ALA A 108 -6.06 16.75 5.75
C ALA A 108 -4.75 16.41 6.47
N VAL A 109 -4.59 15.14 6.82
CA VAL A 109 -3.45 14.72 7.62
C VAL A 109 -2.28 14.45 6.70
N ASP A 110 -1.39 15.44 6.61
CA ASP A 110 -0.11 15.31 5.89
C ASP A 110 1.04 14.90 6.82
N ASP A 111 0.81 14.87 8.13
CA ASP A 111 1.80 14.50 9.15
C ASP A 111 1.34 13.26 9.93
N TRP A 112 1.96 12.13 9.63
CA TRP A 112 1.69 10.85 10.28
C TRP A 112 1.96 10.89 11.79
N ASP A 113 2.97 11.65 12.23
CA ASP A 113 3.32 11.77 13.65
C ASP A 113 2.30 12.64 14.43
N ALA A 114 1.45 13.38 13.71
CA ALA A 114 0.34 14.13 14.28
C ALA A 114 -0.93 13.30 14.52
N ILE A 115 -1.00 12.05 14.01
CA ILE A 115 -2.15 11.15 14.21
C ILE A 115 -2.05 10.48 15.58
N GLY A 116 -2.81 10.99 16.56
CA GLY A 116 -2.90 10.42 17.91
C GLY A 116 -3.84 9.22 18.03
N GLY A 117 -4.58 8.87 16.98
CA GLY A 117 -5.60 7.81 16.98
C GLY A 117 -6.83 8.17 17.83
N THR A 118 -6.98 9.45 18.17
CA THR A 118 -8.09 9.98 18.98
C THR A 118 -8.87 11.06 18.24
N GLU A 119 -8.43 11.41 17.04
CA GLU A 119 -9.08 12.36 16.15
C GLU A 119 -10.46 11.80 15.78
N PRO A 120 -11.51 12.63 15.85
CA PRO A 120 -12.83 12.20 15.42
C PRO A 120 -12.80 11.91 13.92
N LEU A 121 -13.49 10.84 13.49
CA LEU A 121 -13.76 10.61 12.08
C LEU A 121 -14.43 11.84 11.48
N LEU A 122 -13.96 12.28 10.33
CA LEU A 122 -14.51 13.42 9.62
C LEU A 122 -15.95 13.11 9.20
N GLU A 123 -16.81 14.13 9.14
CA GLU A 123 -18.24 13.96 8.83
C GLU A 123 -18.45 13.26 7.47
N TRP A 124 -17.54 13.48 6.52
CA TRP A 124 -17.59 12.81 5.23
C TRP A 124 -17.22 11.31 5.31
N GLU A 125 -16.28 10.92 6.17
CA GLU A 125 -15.88 9.51 6.36
C GLU A 125 -17.05 8.71 6.93
N LEU A 126 -17.73 9.29 7.92
CA LEU A 126 -18.96 8.71 8.49
C LEU A 126 -20.02 8.52 7.40
N LYS A 127 -20.23 9.54 6.55
CA LYS A 127 -21.21 9.45 5.46
C LYS A 127 -20.82 8.43 4.38
N GLN A 128 -19.53 8.27 4.10
CA GLN A 128 -19.04 7.39 3.05
C GLN A 128 -19.00 5.93 3.49
N TYR A 129 -18.50 5.67 4.71
CA TYR A 129 -18.19 4.31 5.19
C TYR A 129 -19.19 3.78 6.21
N LEU A 130 -19.95 4.64 6.88
CA LEU A 130 -21.01 4.25 7.82
C LEU A 130 -22.44 4.66 7.39
N PRO A 131 -22.81 4.81 6.09
CA PRO A 131 -24.16 5.25 5.72
C PRO A 131 -25.28 4.27 6.10
N TYR A 132 -24.93 3.06 6.53
CA TYR A 132 -25.86 1.99 6.90
C TYR A 132 -25.69 1.47 8.33
N HIS A 133 -24.87 2.14 9.14
CA HIS A 133 -24.69 1.86 10.57
C HIS A 133 -25.38 2.93 11.41
#